data_AF-A0A9W7SJ88-F1
#
_entry.id   AF-A0A9W7SJ88-F1
#
_cell.length_a   1.000
_cell.length_b   1.000
_cell.length_c   1.000
_cell.angle_alpha   90.00
_cell.angle_beta   90.00
_cell.angle_gamma   90.00
#
_symmetry.space_group_name_H-M   'P 1'
#
loop_
_entity.id
_entity.type
_entity.pdbx_description
1 polymer ?
#
loop_
_entity_poly.entity_id
_entity_poly.type
_entity_poly.pdbx_seq_one_letter_code
_entity_poly.pdbx_strand_id
1 'polypeptide(L)'
;MLPPVEPTLLSANPRFSTLYHDLCTHDLHPDGTSKVSPDTKPRSSIEEDLRALRLATARREILQARLRGLAYGGEGQGLSGELQDLAALAAAALGTTTSPRKKTTASSDLRRRIRDAEEKLEAYGRVRGVEALGREYAEIIEEKERVGREIERLEGR
;
A
#
# COMPACT_ATOMS: atom_id res chain seq x y z
N MET A 1 21.54 22.05 -0.33
CA MET A 1 22.18 22.95 0.65
C MET A 1 21.37 24.23 0.76
N LEU A 2 21.09 24.66 2.00
CA LEU A 2 20.60 26.04 2.21
C LEU A 2 21.73 27.02 1.86
N PRO A 3 21.43 28.16 1.24
CA PRO A 3 22.43 29.16 0.90
C PRO A 3 23.04 29.76 2.18
N PRO A 4 24.33 30.11 2.18
CA PRO A 4 24.97 30.75 3.33
C PRO A 4 24.29 32.08 3.64
N VAL A 5 24.00 32.31 4.92
CA VAL A 5 23.38 33.56 5.40
C VAL A 5 24.45 34.47 6.00
N GLU A 6 24.30 35.78 5.74
CA GLU A 6 25.19 36.81 6.27
C GLU A 6 25.26 36.79 7.81
N PRO A 7 26.48 36.86 8.40
CA PRO A 7 26.67 36.73 9.85
C PRO A 7 26.04 37.88 10.64
N THR A 8 25.89 39.06 10.03
CA THR A 8 25.21 40.22 10.63
C THR A 8 23.72 39.94 10.87
N LEU A 9 23.05 39.24 9.95
CA LEU A 9 21.64 38.85 10.08
C LEU A 9 21.43 37.76 11.13
N LEU A 10 22.39 36.82 11.24
CA LEU A 10 22.39 35.79 12.27
C LEU A 10 22.58 36.40 13.66
N SER A 11 23.48 37.38 13.81
CA SER A 11 23.67 38.10 15.08
C SER A 11 22.49 38.99 15.47
N ALA A 12 21.82 39.60 14.50
CA ALA A 12 20.67 40.46 14.74
C ALA A 12 19.41 39.66 15.12
N ASN A 13 19.32 38.39 14.69
CA ASN A 13 18.16 37.52 14.91
C ASN A 13 18.59 36.18 15.53
N PRO A 14 18.84 36.12 16.85
CA PRO A 14 19.35 34.91 17.50
C PRO A 14 18.42 33.70 17.35
N ARG A 15 17.08 33.89 17.32
CA ARG A 15 16.12 32.80 17.07
C ARG A 15 16.27 32.20 15.68
N PHE A 16 16.52 33.06 14.68
CA PHE A 16 16.77 32.61 13.30
C PHE A 16 18.13 31.91 13.19
N SER A 17 19.15 32.36 13.93
CA SER A 17 20.44 31.69 13.99
C SER A 17 20.33 30.26 14.53
N THR A 18 19.57 30.06 15.61
CA THR A 18 19.33 28.72 16.17
C THR A 18 18.59 27.84 15.15
N LEU A 19 17.51 28.34 14.55
CA LEU A 19 16.75 27.61 13.54
C LEU A 19 17.60 27.25 12.30
N TYR A 20 18.39 28.19 11.80
CA TYR A 20 19.25 27.97 10.63
C TYR A 20 20.32 26.91 10.93
N HIS A 21 20.91 26.96 12.11
CA HIS A 21 21.85 25.94 12.57
C HIS A 21 21.17 24.58 12.72
N ASP A 22 20.01 24.51 13.36
CA ASP A 22 19.27 23.26 13.58
C ASP A 22 18.82 22.63 12.25
N LEU A 23 18.35 23.44 11.31
CA LEU A 23 18.01 22.98 9.96
C LEU A 23 19.23 22.42 9.21
N CYS A 24 20.39 23.09 9.30
CA CYS A 24 21.60 22.65 8.61
C CYS A 24 22.27 21.43 9.25
N THR A 25 22.10 21.23 10.56
CA THR A 25 22.80 20.19 11.32
C THR A 25 21.92 18.96 11.57
N HIS A 26 20.71 19.16 12.06
CA HIS A 26 19.83 18.10 12.54
C HIS A 26 18.73 17.72 11.56
N ASP A 27 18.09 18.68 10.88
CA ASP A 27 16.84 18.39 10.17
C ASP A 27 17.03 18.12 8.68
N LEU A 28 18.07 18.64 8.04
CA LEU A 28 18.31 18.46 6.61
C LEU A 28 19.62 17.71 6.32
N HIS A 29 19.60 16.91 5.26
CA HIS A 29 20.79 16.39 4.60
C HIS A 29 21.45 17.48 3.72
N PRO A 30 22.73 17.32 3.33
CA PRO A 30 23.42 18.27 2.47
C PRO A 30 22.72 18.53 1.12
N ASP A 31 22.04 17.52 0.58
CA ASP A 31 21.23 17.60 -0.64
C ASP A 31 19.91 18.38 -0.47
N GLY A 32 19.55 18.77 0.76
CA GLY A 32 18.32 19.51 1.09
C GLY A 32 17.12 18.62 1.42
N THR A 33 17.29 17.30 1.49
CA THR A 33 16.22 16.39 1.93
C THR A 33 16.09 16.39 3.46
N SER A 34 14.86 16.26 3.98
CA SER A 34 14.65 16.18 5.43
C SER A 34 15.10 14.83 6.00
N LYS A 35 15.90 14.87 7.05
CA LYS A 35 16.26 13.73 7.91
C LYS A 35 15.07 13.26 8.75
N VAL A 36 14.21 14.19 9.15
CA VAL A 36 13.02 13.95 9.98
C VAL A 36 11.79 13.94 9.07
N SER A 37 11.62 12.86 8.31
CA SER A 37 10.37 12.59 7.62
C SER A 37 9.62 11.50 8.40
N PRO A 38 8.44 11.76 9.00
CA PRO A 38 7.60 10.72 9.61
C PRO A 38 7.17 9.65 8.57
N ASP A 39 7.27 9.98 7.28
CA ASP A 39 6.94 9.13 6.14
C ASP A 39 8.10 8.26 5.62
N THR A 40 9.24 8.23 6.30
CA THR A 40 10.42 7.49 5.78
C THR A 40 10.18 5.97 5.72
N LYS A 41 9.49 5.39 6.71
CA LYS A 41 9.11 3.98 6.72
C LYS A 41 8.09 3.61 5.63
N PRO A 42 6.95 4.32 5.46
CA PRO A 42 6.03 3.99 4.38
C PRO A 42 6.65 4.24 3.00
N ARG A 43 7.54 5.23 2.84
CA ARG A 43 8.26 5.43 1.58
C ARG A 43 9.23 4.30 1.28
N SER A 44 10.01 3.82 2.25
CA SER A 44 10.93 2.69 2.01
C SER A 44 10.17 1.41 1.64
N SER A 45 9.03 1.13 2.29
CA SER A 45 8.20 -0.03 1.91
C SER A 45 7.61 0.12 0.52
N ILE A 46 7.14 1.32 0.15
CA ILE A 46 6.64 1.59 -1.20
C ILE A 46 7.75 1.44 -2.25
N GLU A 47 8.98 1.89 -1.94
CA GLU A 47 10.13 1.71 -2.81
C GLU A 47 10.51 0.24 -2.99
N GLU A 48 10.47 -0.55 -1.92
CA GLU A 48 10.69 -2.01 -1.96
C GLU A 48 9.62 -2.71 -2.82
N ASP A 49 8.34 -2.39 -2.60
CA ASP A 49 7.23 -2.90 -3.41
C ASP A 49 7.39 -2.54 -4.89
N LEU A 50 7.80 -1.30 -5.17
CA LEU A 50 8.02 -0.81 -6.51
C LEU A 50 9.20 -1.54 -7.17
N ARG A 51 10.30 -1.77 -6.44
CA ARG A 51 11.43 -2.57 -6.92
C ARG A 51 11.01 -4.02 -7.19
N ALA A 52 10.25 -4.64 -6.29
CA ALA A 52 9.75 -6.01 -6.46
C ALA A 52 8.86 -6.12 -7.71
N LEU A 53 7.94 -5.17 -7.92
CA LEU A 53 7.08 -5.10 -9.10
C LEU A 53 7.87 -4.89 -10.39
N ARG A 54 8.87 -4.00 -10.38
CA ARG A 54 9.77 -3.79 -11.53
C ARG A 54 10.54 -5.06 -11.87
N LEU A 55 11.09 -5.74 -10.87
CA LEU A 55 11.83 -6.98 -11.06
C LEU A 55 10.93 -8.10 -11.62
N ALA A 56 9.72 -8.25 -11.06
CA ALA A 56 8.74 -9.21 -11.56
C ALA A 56 8.34 -8.92 -13.02
N THR A 57 8.15 -7.65 -13.36
CA THR A 57 7.82 -7.21 -14.71
C THR A 57 8.96 -7.51 -15.68
N ALA A 58 10.21 -7.15 -15.33
CA ALA A 58 11.38 -7.40 -16.14
C ALA A 58 11.63 -8.90 -16.37
N ARG A 59 11.51 -9.73 -15.32
CA ARG A 59 11.62 -11.19 -15.43
C ARG A 59 10.61 -11.75 -16.43
N ARG A 60 9.36 -11.31 -16.34
CA ARG A 60 8.29 -11.73 -17.24
C ARG A 60 8.54 -11.27 -18.67
N GLU A 61 9.02 -10.05 -18.89
CA GLU A 61 9.36 -9.53 -20.22
C GLU A 61 10.49 -10.33 -20.86
N ILE A 62 11.54 -10.66 -20.10
CA ILE A 62 12.64 -11.50 -20.58
C ILE A 62 12.13 -12.89 -20.97
N LEU A 63 11.33 -13.54 -20.10
CA LEU A 63 10.74 -14.84 -20.39
C LEU A 63 9.82 -14.79 -21.62
N GLN A 64 9.00 -13.76 -21.73
CA GLN A 64 8.10 -13.56 -22.86
C GLN A 64 8.87 -13.36 -24.16
N ALA A 65 9.94 -12.57 -24.15
CA ALA A 65 10.80 -12.38 -25.33
C ALA A 65 11.44 -13.70 -25.78
N ARG A 66 11.93 -14.50 -24.83
CA ARG A 66 12.52 -15.81 -25.13
C ARG A 66 11.51 -16.82 -25.67
N LEU A 67 10.33 -16.90 -25.05
CA LEU A 67 9.25 -17.78 -25.53
C LEU A 67 8.77 -17.38 -26.92
N ARG A 68 8.72 -16.09 -27.25
CA ARG A 68 8.44 -15.62 -28.61
C ARG A 68 9.54 -15.99 -29.61
N GLY A 69 10.80 -15.92 -29.18
CA GLY A 69 11.95 -16.38 -29.98
C GLY A 69 11.87 -17.87 -30.31
N LEU A 70 11.43 -18.70 -29.36
CA LEU A 70 11.21 -20.13 -29.57
C LEU A 70 9.96 -20.45 -30.39
N ALA A 71 8.90 -19.67 -30.24
CA ALA A 71 7.62 -19.89 -30.92
C ALA A 71 7.62 -19.40 -32.38
N TYR A 72 8.25 -18.26 -32.65
CA TYR A 72 8.19 -17.59 -33.96
C TYR A 72 9.55 -17.31 -34.59
N GLY A 73 10.64 -17.43 -33.82
CA GLY A 73 12.00 -17.16 -34.29
C GLY A 73 12.71 -18.43 -34.77
N GLY A 74 13.84 -18.22 -35.46
CA GLY A 74 14.70 -19.32 -35.91
C GLY A 74 15.34 -20.13 -34.78
N GLU A 75 15.28 -19.64 -33.53
CA GLU A 75 15.76 -20.37 -32.34
C GLU A 75 14.95 -21.65 -32.06
N GLY A 76 13.73 -21.76 -32.62
CA GLY A 76 12.85 -22.91 -32.49
C GLY A 76 12.96 -23.97 -33.58
N GLN A 77 13.92 -23.89 -34.51
CA GLN A 77 14.05 -24.80 -35.67
C GLN A 77 14.24 -26.29 -35.30
N GLY A 78 14.54 -26.62 -34.04
CA GLY A 78 14.62 -28.00 -33.54
C GLY A 78 13.42 -28.45 -32.70
N LEU A 79 12.41 -27.61 -32.49
CA LEU A 79 11.22 -27.92 -31.68
C LEU A 79 10.08 -28.45 -32.57
N SER A 80 9.38 -29.48 -32.08
CA SER A 80 8.13 -29.96 -32.71
C SER A 80 7.07 -28.84 -32.73
N GLY A 81 6.19 -28.85 -33.73
CA GLY A 81 5.13 -27.83 -33.89
C GLY A 81 4.25 -27.66 -32.64
N GLU A 82 3.92 -28.75 -31.96
CA GLU A 82 3.16 -28.70 -30.70
C GLU A 82 3.87 -27.92 -29.59
N LEU A 83 5.21 -28.01 -29.52
CA LEU A 83 6.01 -27.29 -28.53
C LEU A 83 6.15 -25.81 -28.89
N GLN A 84 6.17 -25.47 -30.18
CA GLN A 84 6.14 -24.09 -30.66
C GLN A 84 4.80 -23.43 -30.36
N ASP A 85 3.69 -24.14 -30.58
CA ASP A 85 2.34 -23.67 -30.25
C ASP A 85 2.16 -23.47 -28.74
N LEU A 86 2.68 -24.38 -27.92
CA LEU A 86 2.66 -24.25 -26.46
C LEU A 86 3.50 -23.05 -26.00
N ALA A 87 4.68 -22.83 -26.61
CA ALA A 87 5.50 -21.65 -26.34
C ALA A 87 4.79 -20.34 -26.76
N ALA A 88 4.06 -20.34 -27.88
CA ALA A 88 3.25 -19.21 -28.34
C ALA A 88 2.12 -18.90 -27.33
N LEU A 89 1.41 -19.93 -26.86
CA LEU A 89 0.36 -19.81 -25.86
C LEU A 89 0.93 -19.27 -24.53
N ALA A 90 2.06 -19.79 -24.06
CA ALA A 90 2.72 -19.34 -22.85
C ALA A 90 3.19 -17.88 -22.95
N ALA A 91 3.75 -17.47 -24.09
CA ALA A 91 4.14 -16.09 -24.35
C ALA A 91 2.94 -15.12 -24.38
N ALA A 92 1.79 -15.57 -24.90
CA ALA A 92 0.55 -14.80 -24.91
C ALA A 92 -0.02 -14.65 -23.48
N ALA A 93 -0.06 -15.74 -22.71
CA ALA A 93 -0.53 -15.74 -21.32
C ALA A 93 0.29 -14.82 -20.41
N LEU A 94 1.62 -14.76 -20.61
CA LEU A 94 2.48 -13.82 -19.88
C LEU A 94 2.22 -12.36 -20.26
N GLY A 95 1.71 -12.07 -21.47
CA GLY A 95 1.42 -10.70 -21.92
C GLY A 95 0.15 -10.08 -21.34
N THR A 96 -0.87 -10.89 -21.06
CA THR A 96 -2.22 -10.39 -20.70
C THR A 96 -2.36 -9.98 -19.23
N THR A 97 -1.39 -10.32 -18.36
CA THR A 97 -1.48 -10.10 -16.91
C THR A 97 -0.98 -8.73 -16.45
N THR A 98 -0.34 -7.94 -17.32
CA THR A 98 0.35 -6.69 -16.91
C THR A 98 -0.34 -5.40 -17.26
N SER A 99 -1.62 -5.43 -17.64
CA SER A 99 -2.33 -4.17 -17.88
C SER A 99 -2.53 -3.39 -16.56
N PRO A 100 -1.98 -2.16 -16.43
CA PRO A 100 -2.25 -1.29 -15.30
C PRO A 100 -3.75 -0.91 -15.19
N ARG A 101 -4.56 -1.16 -16.23
CA ARG A 101 -6.03 -1.00 -16.19
C ARG A 101 -6.70 -1.86 -15.12
N LYS A 102 -6.13 -3.01 -14.72
CA LYS A 102 -6.74 -3.83 -13.66
C LYS A 102 -6.59 -3.20 -12.26
N LYS A 103 -5.54 -2.40 -12.03
CA LYS A 103 -5.39 -1.66 -10.75
C LYS A 103 -6.38 -0.49 -10.67
N THR A 104 -6.66 0.19 -11.79
CA THR A 104 -7.63 1.29 -11.81
C THR A 104 -9.07 0.79 -11.63
N THR A 105 -9.43 -0.36 -12.20
CA THR A 105 -10.76 -0.96 -11.98
C THR A 105 -10.91 -1.50 -10.57
N ALA A 106 -9.91 -2.20 -10.02
CA ALA A 106 -9.95 -2.65 -8.63
C ALA A 106 -10.02 -1.47 -7.64
N SER A 107 -9.34 -0.35 -7.95
CA SER A 107 -9.44 0.88 -7.16
C SER A 107 -10.81 1.56 -7.28
N SER A 108 -11.44 1.55 -8.45
CA SER A 108 -12.80 2.07 -8.62
C SER A 108 -13.86 1.19 -7.95
N ASP A 109 -13.70 -0.14 -8.01
CA ASP A 109 -14.60 -1.09 -7.37
C ASP A 109 -14.52 -0.99 -5.84
N LEU A 110 -13.31 -0.80 -5.30
CA LEU A 110 -13.11 -0.57 -3.87
C LEU A 110 -13.73 0.77 -3.44
N ARG A 111 -13.55 1.84 -4.21
CA ARG A 111 -14.18 3.16 -3.96
C ARG A 111 -15.71 3.08 -4.01
N ARG A 112 -16.27 2.30 -4.93
CA ARG A 112 -17.71 2.07 -5.02
C ARG A 112 -18.22 1.34 -3.78
N ARG A 113 -17.53 0.28 -3.35
CA ARG A 113 -17.86 -0.48 -2.13
C ARG A 113 -17.81 0.37 -0.86
N ILE A 114 -16.83 1.27 -0.74
CA ILE A 114 -16.75 2.21 0.39
C ILE A 114 -17.97 3.12 0.41
N ARG A 115 -18.34 3.72 -0.74
CA ARG A 115 -19.54 4.56 -0.84
C ARG A 115 -20.82 3.80 -0.49
N ASP A 116 -20.97 2.57 -1.00
CA ASP A 116 -22.14 1.73 -0.70
C ASP A 116 -22.19 1.34 0.80
N ALA A 117 -21.03 1.18 1.45
CA ALA A 117 -20.95 0.92 2.88
C ALA A 117 -21.27 2.17 3.73
N GLU A 118 -20.79 3.33 3.31
CA GLU A 118 -21.11 4.63 3.93
C GLU A 118 -22.60 4.94 3.81
N GLU A 119 -23.21 4.74 2.65
CA GLU A 119 -24.66 4.94 2.44
C GLU A 119 -25.49 3.99 3.30
N LYS A 120 -25.06 2.72 3.44
CA LYS A 120 -25.68 1.78 4.36
C LYS A 120 -25.54 2.23 5.81
N LEU A 121 -24.37 2.69 6.24
CA LEU A 121 -24.14 3.20 7.59
C LEU A 121 -25.02 4.42 7.90
N GLU A 122 -25.18 5.33 6.95
CA GLU A 122 -26.09 6.47 7.08
C GLU A 122 -27.56 6.04 7.16
N ALA A 123 -27.97 5.07 6.33
CA ALA A 123 -29.31 4.49 6.39
C ALA A 123 -29.57 3.80 7.74
N TYR A 124 -28.59 3.04 8.25
CA TYR A 124 -28.65 2.47 9.59
C TYR A 124 -28.74 3.56 10.67
N GLY A 125 -27.96 4.64 10.57
CA GLY A 125 -28.03 5.78 11.48
C GLY A 125 -29.37 6.52 11.46
N ARG A 126 -30.05 6.58 10.31
CA ARG A 126 -31.42 7.16 10.20
C ARG A 126 -32.51 6.27 10.79
N VAL A 127 -32.39 4.96 10.63
CA VAL A 127 -33.43 3.99 11.07
C VAL A 127 -33.26 3.61 12.54
N ARG A 128 -32.02 3.50 13.01
CA ARG A 128 -31.67 3.13 14.39
C ARG A 128 -30.46 3.95 14.79
N GLY A 129 -30.71 5.11 15.42
CA GLY A 129 -29.65 6.02 15.84
C GLY A 129 -28.54 5.29 16.59
N VAL A 130 -27.29 5.71 16.41
CA VAL A 130 -26.08 5.07 16.97
C VAL A 130 -26.19 4.84 18.49
N GLU A 131 -26.92 5.70 19.19
CA GLU A 131 -27.22 5.58 20.62
C GLU A 131 -28.13 4.41 21.00
N ALA A 132 -29.04 3.99 20.10
CA ALA A 132 -29.89 2.82 20.33
C ALA A 132 -29.09 1.53 20.14
N LEU A 133 -28.19 1.50 19.15
CA LEU A 133 -27.28 0.37 18.94
C LEU A 133 -26.26 0.24 20.10
N GLY A 134 -25.77 1.37 20.62
CA GLY A 134 -24.89 1.39 21.78
C GLY A 134 -25.54 0.85 23.06
N ARG A 135 -26.86 1.09 23.23
CA ARG A 135 -27.63 0.53 24.35
C ARG A 135 -27.78 -0.99 24.27
N GLU A 136 -28.12 -1.52 23.11
CA GLU A 136 -28.16 -2.99 22.93
C GLU A 136 -26.79 -3.63 23.11
N TYR A 137 -25.72 -2.98 22.65
CA TYR A 137 -24.36 -3.48 22.88
C TYR A 137 -23.99 -3.53 24.36
N ALA A 138 -24.39 -2.51 25.14
CA ALA A 138 -24.18 -2.51 26.58
C ALA A 138 -24.96 -3.65 27.25
N GLU A 139 -26.22 -3.87 26.86
CA GLU A 139 -27.07 -4.94 27.38
C GLU A 139 -26.49 -6.34 27.09
N ILE A 140 -25.99 -6.57 25.86
CA ILE A 140 -25.32 -7.82 25.48
C ILE A 140 -24.02 -8.04 26.27
N ILE A 141 -23.26 -6.97 26.55
CA ILE A 141 -22.03 -7.06 27.35
C ILE A 141 -22.37 -7.46 28.80
N GLU A 142 -23.38 -6.83 29.40
CA GLU A 142 -23.84 -7.17 30.75
C GLU A 142 -24.35 -8.61 30.84
N GLU A 143 -25.10 -9.06 29.83
CA GLU A 143 -25.60 -10.43 29.77
C GLU A 143 -24.46 -11.44 29.60
N LYS A 144 -23.46 -11.13 28.77
CA LYS A 144 -22.25 -11.95 28.62
C LYS A 144 -21.49 -12.09 29.94
N GLU A 145 -21.32 -11.00 30.68
CA GLU A 145 -20.66 -11.03 32.00
C GLU A 145 -21.47 -11.79 33.04
N ARG A 146 -22.81 -11.70 32.98
CA ARG A 146 -23.70 -12.48 33.85
C ARG A 146 -23.57 -13.98 33.55
N VAL A 147 -23.61 -14.36 32.28
CA VAL A 147 -23.47 -15.75 31.85
C VAL A 147 -22.07 -16.29 32.19
N GLY A 148 -21.02 -15.51 31.98
CA GLY A 148 -19.65 -15.89 32.38
C GLY A 148 -19.55 -16.17 33.88
N ARG A 149 -20.13 -15.30 34.72
CA ARG A 149 -20.19 -15.51 36.17
C ARG A 149 -21.05 -16.71 36.59
N GLU A 150 -22.04 -17.08 35.79
CA GLU A 150 -22.88 -18.26 36.02
C GLU A 150 -22.11 -19.54 35.66
N ILE A 151 -21.36 -19.52 34.55
CA ILE A 151 -20.48 -20.61 34.11
C ILE A 151 -19.38 -20.85 35.15
N GLU A 152 -18.69 -19.82 35.61
CA GLU A 152 -17.65 -19.94 36.66
C GLU A 152 -18.21 -20.53 37.97
N ARG A 153 -19.46 -20.21 38.33
CA ARG A 153 -20.13 -20.79 39.50
C ARG A 153 -20.49 -22.26 39.32
N LEU A 154 -20.78 -22.70 38.10
CA LEU A 154 -21.11 -24.09 37.78
C LEU A 154 -19.87 -24.95 37.58
N GLU A 155 -18.76 -24.36 37.12
CA GLU A 155 -17.48 -25.04 36.92
C GLU A 155 -16.63 -25.13 38.21
N GLY A 156 -16.84 -24.23 39.18
CA GLY A 156 -16.21 -24.28 40.51
C GLY A 156 -16.89 -25.21 41.52
N ARG A 157 -17.82 -26.07 41.08
CA ARG A 157 -18.62 -26.98 41.90
C ARG A 157 -18.41 -28.43 41.45
#